data_AF-A0A5F8HKE7-F1
#
_entry.id   AF-A0A5F8HKE7-F1
#
_cell.length_a   1.000
_cell.length_b   1.000
_cell.length_c   1.000
_cell.angle_alpha   90.00
_cell.angle_beta   90.00
_cell.angle_gamma   90.00
#
_symmetry.space_group_name_H-M   'P 1'
#
loop_
_entity.id
_entity.type
_entity.pdbx_description
1 polymer ?
#
loop_
_entity_poly.entity_id
_entity_poly.type
_entity_poly.pdbx_seq_one_letter_code
_entity_poly.pdbx_strand_id
1 'polypeptide(L)'
;QQWSLGRNKINNLILFEKLYKEDPSDKLIMPAVSSKRLKIWGSLAWTTFQELFSKGLIKLVSKHRAQVIYTRNTKDGDTLAAEDA
;
A
#
# COMPACT_ATOMS: atom_id res chain seq x y z
N GLN A 1 -0.47 -31.99 11.45
CA GLN A 1 0.02 -31.25 10.28
C GLN A 1 0.13 -29.78 10.66
N GLN A 2 1.35 -29.34 11.00
CA GLN A 2 1.62 -28.05 11.63
C GLN A 2 2.01 -27.02 10.56
N TRP A 3 1.04 -26.25 10.05
CA TRP A 3 1.27 -25.27 8.96
C TRP A 3 1.15 -23.80 9.37
N SER A 4 1.24 -23.48 10.66
CA SER A 4 0.85 -22.13 11.12
C SER A 4 1.74 -21.54 12.22
N LEU A 5 3.08 -21.62 12.07
CA LEU A 5 4.03 -21.03 13.03
C LEU A 5 5.14 -20.16 12.41
N GLY A 6 4.99 -19.67 11.17
CA GLY A 6 6.04 -18.89 10.50
C GLY A 6 5.73 -17.42 10.20
N ARG A 7 4.47 -16.98 10.30
CA ARG A 7 4.03 -15.67 9.75
C ARG A 7 3.74 -14.59 10.80
N ASN A 8 3.79 -14.95 12.09
CA ASN A 8 3.12 -14.23 13.19
C ASN A 8 4.01 -13.28 14.01
N LYS A 9 5.24 -12.97 13.57
CA LYS A 9 6.11 -12.04 14.29
C LYS A 9 6.66 -10.93 13.41
N ILE A 10 5.81 -10.40 12.53
CA ILE A 10 6.11 -9.20 11.76
C ILE A 10 5.54 -8.02 12.53
N ASN A 11 6.39 -7.07 12.92
CA ASN A 11 5.99 -5.92 13.71
C ASN A 11 5.30 -4.89 12.80
N ASN A 12 3.97 -4.99 12.71
CA ASN A 12 3.14 -4.27 11.73
C ASN A 12 3.13 -2.75 11.89
N LEU A 13 3.32 -2.23 13.12
CA LEU A 13 3.26 -0.79 13.42
C LEU A 13 4.39 0.01 12.77
N ILE A 14 5.64 -0.41 12.97
CA ILE A 14 6.83 0.29 12.43
C ILE A 14 6.87 0.24 10.88
N LEU A 15 6.17 -0.73 10.30
CA LEU A 15 6.18 -1.01 8.87
C LEU A 15 5.15 -0.18 8.11
N PHE A 16 4.08 0.28 8.78
CA PHE A 16 3.03 1.13 8.20
C PHE A 16 3.57 2.52 7.81
N GLU A 17 4.37 3.15 8.67
CA GLU A 17 4.96 4.47 8.38
C GLU A 17 5.95 4.46 7.22
N LYS A 18 6.65 3.34 7.02
CA LYS A 18 7.60 3.16 5.91
C LYS A 18 6.88 3.06 4.57
N LEU A 19 5.69 2.47 4.58
CA LEU A 19 4.88 2.21 3.39
C LEU A 19 4.38 3.52 2.74
N TYR A 20 4.02 4.52 3.55
CA TYR A 20 3.63 5.85 3.05
C TYR A 20 4.73 6.62 2.33
N LYS A 21 6.01 6.36 2.65
CA LYS A 21 7.15 7.06 2.04
C LYS A 21 7.64 6.35 0.77
N GLU A 22 7.67 5.01 0.82
CA GLU A 22 8.25 4.19 -0.24
C GLU A 22 7.27 3.96 -1.41
N ASP A 23 5.99 3.66 -1.15
CA ASP A 23 5.05 3.28 -2.22
C ASP A 23 4.78 4.41 -3.24
N PRO A 24 4.63 5.70 -2.87
CA PRO A 24 4.45 6.78 -3.85
C PRO A 24 5.67 7.02 -4.75
N SER A 25 6.86 6.60 -4.31
CA SER A 25 8.10 6.71 -5.08
C SER A 25 8.20 5.64 -6.18
N ASP A 26 7.57 4.49 -5.95
CA ASP A 26 7.59 3.36 -6.87
C ASP A 26 6.76 3.62 -8.13
N LYS A 27 7.29 3.22 -9.30
CA LYS A 27 6.57 3.33 -10.58
C LYS A 27 5.37 2.39 -10.66
N LEU A 28 5.47 1.21 -10.07
CA LEU A 28 4.45 0.16 -10.07
C LEU A 28 4.09 -0.19 -8.65
N ILE A 29 2.83 0.02 -8.30
CA ILE A 29 2.33 -0.13 -6.93
C ILE A 29 1.27 -1.24 -6.94
N MET A 30 1.56 -2.36 -6.27
CA MET A 30 0.68 -3.55 -6.24
C MET A 30 0.81 -4.29 -4.90
N PRO A 31 -0.29 -4.81 -4.31
CA PRO A 31 -0.27 -5.54 -3.03
C PRO A 31 0.76 -6.66 -2.95
N ALA A 32 0.87 -7.48 -4.00
CA ALA A 32 1.81 -8.60 -4.03
C ALA A 32 3.29 -8.16 -4.16
N VAL A 33 3.54 -7.03 -4.82
CA VAL A 33 4.90 -6.50 -5.02
C VAL A 33 5.38 -5.81 -3.74
N SER A 34 4.54 -4.96 -3.14
CA SER A 34 4.86 -4.28 -1.87
C SER A 34 4.98 -5.28 -0.71
N SER A 35 4.16 -6.34 -0.67
CA SER A 35 4.30 -7.41 0.33
C SER A 35 5.62 -8.16 0.25
N LYS A 36 6.16 -8.35 -0.95
CA LYS A 36 7.45 -9.05 -1.15
C LYS A 36 8.63 -8.16 -0.75
N ARG A 37 8.58 -6.87 -1.09
CA ARG A 37 9.64 -5.90 -0.80
C ARG A 37 9.72 -5.56 0.69
N LEU A 38 8.58 -5.16 1.25
CA LEU A 38 8.50 -4.63 2.61
C LEU A 38 8.26 -5.72 3.66
N LYS A 39 8.04 -6.98 3.25
CA LYS A 39 7.67 -8.10 4.14
C LYS A 39 6.45 -7.78 5.01
N ILE A 40 5.47 -7.06 4.46
CA ILE A 40 4.20 -6.73 5.10
C ILE A 40 3.15 -7.81 4.88
N TRP A 41 2.12 -7.85 5.73
CA TRP A 41 0.91 -8.62 5.46
C TRP A 41 0.10 -8.02 4.32
N GLY A 42 -0.48 -8.88 3.48
CA GLY A 42 -1.30 -8.46 2.34
C GLY A 42 -2.54 -7.66 2.75
N SER A 43 -3.11 -7.94 3.92
CA SER A 43 -4.22 -7.15 4.48
C SER A 43 -3.81 -5.72 4.83
N LEU A 44 -2.62 -5.55 5.40
CA LEU A 44 -2.08 -4.22 5.73
C LEU A 44 -1.78 -3.41 4.46
N ALA A 45 -1.20 -4.06 3.45
CA ALA A 45 -0.98 -3.47 2.12
C ALA A 45 -2.31 -3.04 1.46
N TRP A 46 -3.38 -3.82 1.66
CA TRP A 46 -4.68 -3.51 1.10
C TRP A 46 -5.28 -2.24 1.74
N THR A 47 -5.32 -2.18 3.07
CA THR A 47 -5.87 -1.02 3.79
C THR A 47 -5.10 0.26 3.48
N THR A 48 -3.76 0.18 3.44
CA THR A 48 -2.92 1.33 3.09
C THR A 48 -3.16 1.84 1.68
N PHE A 49 -3.33 0.96 0.69
CA PHE A 49 -3.66 1.40 -0.67
C PHE A 49 -5.04 2.01 -0.79
N GLN A 50 -6.02 1.54 -0.01
CA GLN A 50 -7.32 2.21 0.04
C GLN A 50 -7.17 3.63 0.60
N GLU A 51 -6.40 3.80 1.67
CA GLU A 51 -6.15 5.11 2.29
C GLU A 51 -5.35 6.05 1.36
N LEU A 52 -4.28 5.56 0.73
CA LEU A 52 -3.48 6.29 -0.25
C LEU A 52 -4.29 6.68 -1.49
N PHE A 53 -5.21 5.83 -1.92
CA PHE A 53 -6.12 6.12 -3.02
C PHE A 53 -7.13 7.20 -2.63
N SER A 54 -7.72 7.12 -1.43
CA SER A 54 -8.60 8.17 -0.89
C SER A 54 -7.88 9.51 -0.76
N LYS A 55 -6.61 9.49 -0.34
CA LYS A 55 -5.73 10.67 -0.26
C LYS A 55 -5.25 11.19 -1.62
N GLY A 56 -5.53 10.48 -2.72
CA GLY A 56 -5.12 10.90 -4.07
C GLY A 56 -3.62 10.80 -4.37
N LEU A 57 -2.84 10.12 -3.53
CA LEU A 57 -1.38 9.95 -3.72
C LEU A 57 -1.05 8.92 -4.81
N ILE A 58 -1.95 7.95 -5.02
CA ILE A 58 -1.81 6.90 -6.01
C ILE A 58 -3.03 6.85 -6.92
N LYS A 59 -2.82 6.52 -8.20
CA LYS A 59 -3.88 6.37 -9.19
C LYS A 59 -4.16 4.90 -9.43
N LEU A 60 -5.45 4.53 -9.43
CA LEU A 60 -5.88 3.21 -9.87
C LEU A 60 -5.82 3.13 -11.41
N VAL A 61 -5.13 2.12 -11.94
CA VAL A 61 -5.07 1.83 -13.38
C VAL A 61 -6.05 0.74 -13.75
N SER A 62 -6.03 -0.38 -13.01
CA SER A 62 -6.89 -1.52 -13.28
C SER A 62 -7.22 -2.27 -12.00
N LYS A 63 -8.49 -2.67 -11.89
CA LYS A 63 -9.02 -3.45 -10.78
C LYS A 63 -9.56 -4.77 -11.33
N HIS A 64 -8.86 -5.87 -11.04
CA HIS A 64 -9.30 -7.23 -11.30
C HIS A 64 -9.43 -7.98 -9.96
N ARG A 65 -10.25 -9.04 -9.90
CA ARG A 65 -10.46 -9.82 -8.66
C ARG A 65 -9.17 -10.41 -8.07
N ALA A 66 -8.20 -10.73 -8.93
CA ALA A 66 -6.95 -11.36 -8.52
C ALA A 66 -5.78 -10.37 -8.39
N GLN A 67 -5.89 -9.19 -9.02
CA GLN A 67 -4.80 -8.21 -9.10
C GLN A 67 -5.37 -6.79 -9.15
N VAL A 68 -4.80 -5.91 -8.34
CA VAL A 68 -5.10 -4.48 -8.37
C VAL A 68 -3.80 -3.75 -8.63
N ILE A 69 -3.85 -2.87 -9.64
CA ILE A 69 -2.68 -2.15 -10.15
C ILE A 69 -2.86 -0.67 -9.91
N TYR A 70 -1.94 -0.10 -9.15
CA TYR A 70 -1.81 1.32 -8.92
C TYR A 70 -0.52 1.85 -9.56
N THR A 71 -0.52 3.14 -9.85
CA THR A 71 0.65 3.89 -10.34
C THR A 71 0.80 5.18 -9.55
N ARG A 72 2.03 5.69 -9.46
CA ARG A 72 2.30 7.01 -8.87
C ARG A 72 1.46 8.10 -9.53
N ASN A 73 0.96 9.03 -8.73
CA ASN A 73 0.32 10.22 -9.26
C ASN A 73 1.42 11.23 -9.69
N THR A 74 1.44 11.62 -10.97
CA THR A 74 2.44 12.57 -11.52
C THR A 74 1.97 14.03 -11.44
N LYS A 75 0.84 14.30 -10.77
CA LYS A 75 0.46 15.66 -10.43
C LYS A 75 1.21 16.05 -9.17
N ASP A 76 2.30 16.77 -9.35
CA ASP A 76 3.04 17.40 -8.27
C ASP A 76 2.08 18.30 -7.44
N GLY A 77 2.01 18.09 -6.12
CA GLY A 77 1.72 19.17 -5.18
C GLY A 77 0.29 19.49 -4.73
N ASP A 78 -0.78 19.15 -5.45
CA ASP A 78 -2.11 19.66 -5.08
C ASP A 78 -3.06 18.57 -4.59
N THR A 79 -3.10 18.38 -3.26
CA THR A 79 -4.29 18.28 -2.38
C THR A 79 -3.89 17.62 -1.05
N LEU A 80 -3.07 18.31 -0.25
CA LEU A 80 -2.89 18.03 1.19
C LEU A 80 -3.90 18.84 2.03
N ALA A 81 -5.14 19.01 1.57
CA ALA A 81 -6.11 19.87 2.25
C ALA A 81 -7.56 19.44 1.99
N ALA A 82 -8.00 18.37 2.65
CA ALA A 82 -9.38 17.99 2.98
C ALA A 82 -9.28 16.51 3.47
N GLU A 83 -9.61 16.08 4.69
CA GLU A 83 -10.58 16.56 5.66
C GLU A 83 -10.11 16.13 7.06
N ASP A 84 -9.74 17.10 7.92
CA ASP A 84 -9.94 17.02 9.37
C ASP A 84 -11.22 17.82 9.64
N ALA A 85 -12.38 17.15 9.60
CA ALA A 85 -13.68 17.68 10.03
C ALA A 85 -14.58 16.53 10.51
#